data_AF-A0A8T8TWL7-F1
#
_entry.id   AF-A0A8T8TWL7-F1
#
_cell.length_a   1.000
_cell.length_b   1.000
_cell.length_c   1.000
_cell.angle_alpha   90.00
_cell.angle_beta   90.00
_cell.angle_gamma   90.00
#
_symmetry.space_group_name_H-M   'P 1'
#
loop_
_entity.id
_entity.type
_entity.pdbx_description
1 polymer ?
#
loop_
_entity_poly.entity_id
_entity_poly.type
_entity_poly.pdbx_seq_one_letter_code
_entity_poly.pdbx_strand_id
1 'polypeptide(L)'
;MAASSSETTPLLADTTHIVETHDTTLNAPSTSDDVASLPVSAHFPRTRKMLSILILIASAITIILIAPTRILVIKLGSFNYFHGELLFYTMQLLFLMMSTSALATINLIWNFPIFLNIIFDVYIIYQICVRMLVLPALPNEYWCRPINPPPIFRKPECDAKLLALQILLGFVIGLASVVALGHLVLLVLRNIAVERTKFWRRTGAWPFPPGQITCEVSIKA
;
A
#
# COMPACT_ATOMS: atom_id res chain seq x y z
N MET A 1 61.80 16.32 -25.37
CA MET A 1 61.13 16.43 -24.05
C MET A 1 59.65 16.23 -24.26
N ALA A 2 59.12 15.20 -23.58
CA ALA A 2 57.75 14.76 -23.24
C ALA A 2 56.51 15.36 -23.94
N ALA A 3 55.37 14.66 -24.10
CA ALA A 3 54.96 13.25 -24.16
C ALA A 3 53.42 13.33 -24.35
N SER A 4 52.88 12.61 -25.34
CA SER A 4 51.45 12.51 -25.64
C SER A 4 50.76 11.59 -24.62
N SER A 5 49.71 12.08 -23.96
CA SER A 5 48.85 11.28 -23.07
C SER A 5 47.64 10.76 -23.85
N SER A 6 47.76 9.53 -24.34
CA SER A 6 46.66 8.75 -24.89
C SER A 6 46.01 7.96 -23.76
N GLU A 7 44.84 8.40 -23.28
CA GLU A 7 44.02 7.64 -22.33
C GLU A 7 43.39 6.45 -23.06
N THR A 8 43.95 5.27 -22.81
CA THR A 8 43.41 3.97 -23.18
C THR A 8 42.59 3.46 -22.01
N THR A 9 41.28 3.40 -22.17
CA THR A 9 40.37 2.70 -21.25
C THR A 9 40.66 1.20 -21.33
N PRO A 10 41.01 0.53 -20.21
CA PRO A 10 41.12 -0.92 -20.19
C PRO A 10 39.72 -1.53 -20.15
N LEU A 11 39.34 -2.15 -21.27
CA LEU A 11 38.20 -3.04 -21.40
C LEU A 11 38.51 -4.29 -20.57
N LEU A 12 37.82 -4.48 -19.46
CA LEU A 12 37.92 -5.70 -18.66
C LEU A 12 37.35 -6.87 -19.47
N ALA A 13 38.25 -7.65 -20.05
CA ALA A 13 38.01 -9.01 -20.51
C ALA A 13 38.22 -9.98 -19.34
N ASP A 14 37.45 -11.08 -19.35
CA ASP A 14 37.68 -12.44 -18.83
C ASP A 14 36.46 -12.98 -18.08
N THR A 15 35.95 -14.22 -18.26
CA THR A 15 36.20 -15.37 -19.16
C THR A 15 34.91 -16.20 -19.01
N THR A 16 34.43 -17.00 -19.96
CA THR A 16 34.71 -18.46 -19.96
C THR A 16 34.10 -19.11 -21.20
N HIS A 17 35.00 -19.65 -22.03
CA HIS A 17 34.92 -20.91 -22.78
C HIS A 17 33.53 -21.44 -23.21
N ILE A 18 33.20 -21.23 -24.48
CA ILE A 18 32.36 -22.16 -25.24
C ILE A 18 33.34 -23.17 -25.86
N VAL A 19 33.54 -24.29 -25.16
CA VAL A 19 34.16 -25.48 -25.74
C VAL A 19 33.04 -26.22 -26.47
N GLU A 20 33.04 -26.03 -27.78
CA GLU A 20 32.24 -26.82 -28.71
C GLU A 20 32.99 -28.14 -28.93
N THR A 21 32.50 -29.24 -28.35
CA THR A 21 32.90 -30.58 -28.74
C THR A 21 31.84 -31.60 -28.37
N HIS A 22 31.50 -32.39 -29.38
CA HIS A 22 31.07 -33.78 -29.34
C HIS A 22 29.57 -34.11 -29.48
N ASP A 23 29.28 -34.55 -30.70
CA ASP A 23 28.26 -35.51 -31.08
C ASP A 23 28.20 -36.76 -30.18
N THR A 24 26.97 -37.24 -30.01
CA THR A 24 26.55 -38.64 -29.77
C THR A 24 26.92 -39.28 -28.42
N THR A 25 25.93 -39.44 -27.53
CA THR A 25 25.48 -40.78 -27.08
C THR A 25 24.20 -40.73 -26.24
N LEU A 26 23.39 -41.75 -26.51
CA LEU A 26 22.12 -42.17 -25.92
C LEU A 26 22.22 -42.40 -24.40
N ASN A 27 21.11 -42.15 -23.70
CA ASN A 27 20.78 -42.52 -22.31
C ASN A 27 21.41 -41.67 -21.18
N ALA A 28 20.68 -40.63 -20.78
CA ALA A 28 20.77 -40.03 -19.44
C ALA A 28 19.37 -40.01 -18.80
N PRO A 29 19.27 -40.26 -17.48
CA PRO A 29 18.00 -40.35 -16.76
C PRO A 29 17.33 -38.98 -16.72
N SER A 30 16.00 -38.96 -16.71
CA SER A 30 15.19 -37.77 -16.52
C SER A 30 15.57 -37.05 -15.22
N THR A 31 16.52 -36.12 -15.30
CA THR A 31 16.69 -35.05 -14.33
C THR A 31 15.39 -34.29 -14.34
N SER A 32 14.53 -34.60 -13.38
CA SER A 32 13.48 -33.72 -12.93
C SER A 32 14.13 -32.36 -12.71
N ASP A 33 13.78 -31.41 -13.56
CA ASP A 33 14.08 -30.01 -13.42
C ASP A 33 13.54 -29.52 -12.06
N ASP A 34 14.30 -29.76 -11.00
CA ASP A 34 14.26 -29.06 -9.71
C ASP A 34 14.80 -27.65 -9.94
N VAL A 35 14.18 -26.94 -10.88
CA VAL A 35 14.30 -25.50 -10.99
C VAL A 35 13.57 -24.96 -9.76
N ALA A 36 14.34 -24.76 -8.70
CA ALA A 36 13.90 -24.12 -7.47
C ALA A 36 13.13 -22.86 -7.85
N SER A 37 11.79 -22.96 -7.79
CA SER A 37 10.90 -21.92 -8.26
C SER A 37 11.20 -20.65 -7.46
N LEU A 38 11.83 -19.67 -8.10
CA LEU A 38 12.13 -18.38 -7.48
C LEU A 38 10.88 -17.86 -6.77
N PRO A 39 10.99 -17.35 -5.53
CA PRO A 39 9.84 -16.92 -4.77
C PRO A 39 9.06 -15.86 -5.56
N VAL A 40 7.74 -15.97 -5.56
CA VAL A 40 6.77 -15.11 -6.27
C VAL A 40 7.10 -13.61 -6.19
N SER A 41 7.70 -13.18 -5.08
CA SER A 41 8.13 -11.81 -4.81
C SER A 41 9.31 -11.30 -5.65
N ALA A 42 10.08 -12.19 -6.29
CA ALA A 42 11.28 -11.83 -7.06
C ALA A 42 10.97 -11.31 -8.48
N HIS A 43 9.74 -11.46 -8.96
CA HIS A 43 9.42 -11.13 -10.36
C HIS A 43 9.28 -9.62 -10.62
N PHE A 44 8.98 -8.80 -9.59
CA PHE A 44 8.85 -7.33 -9.69
C PHE A 44 9.27 -6.57 -8.41
N PRO A 45 10.48 -6.79 -7.85
CA PRO A 45 10.87 -6.20 -6.58
C PRO A 45 10.98 -4.67 -6.64
N ARG A 46 11.41 -4.11 -7.78
CA ARG A 46 11.60 -2.66 -7.94
C ARG A 46 10.27 -1.91 -7.99
N THR A 47 9.33 -2.36 -8.83
CA THR A 47 8.00 -1.75 -8.96
C THR A 47 7.22 -1.83 -7.65
N ARG A 48 7.27 -2.99 -6.97
CA ARG A 48 6.61 -3.16 -5.67
C ARG A 48 7.18 -2.20 -4.62
N LYS A 49 8.50 -2.08 -4.52
CA LYS A 49 9.16 -1.17 -3.56
C LYS A 49 8.81 0.29 -3.85
N MET A 50 8.89 0.73 -5.11
CA MET A 50 8.51 2.09 -5.52
C MET A 50 7.06 2.41 -5.15
N LEU A 51 6.14 1.50 -5.43
CA LEU A 51 4.71 1.70 -5.13
C LEU A 51 4.43 1.71 -3.62
N SER A 52 5.08 0.83 -2.85
CA SER A 52 5.00 0.86 -1.39
C SER A 52 5.54 2.16 -0.78
N ILE A 53 6.65 2.69 -1.31
CA ILE A 53 7.20 3.99 -0.88
C ILE A 53 6.23 5.12 -1.23
N LEU A 54 5.65 5.11 -2.43
CA LEU A 54 4.66 6.11 -2.84
C LEU A 54 3.43 6.11 -1.92
N ILE A 55 2.89 4.93 -1.60
CA ILE A 55 1.78 4.77 -0.66
C ILE A 55 2.16 5.27 0.74
N LEU A 56 3.38 4.99 1.19
CA LEU A 56 3.87 5.46 2.49
C LEU A 56 3.99 6.98 2.55
N ILE A 57 4.51 7.62 1.48
CA ILE A 57 4.58 9.08 1.37
C ILE A 57 3.17 9.69 1.32
N ALA A 58 2.30 9.16 0.45
CA ALA A 58 0.94 9.68 0.30
C ALA A 58 0.12 9.54 1.60
N SER A 59 0.23 8.40 2.29
CA SER A 59 -0.43 8.20 3.59
C SER A 59 0.12 9.13 4.67
N ALA A 60 1.45 9.33 4.74
CA ALA A 60 2.06 10.27 5.67
C ALA A 60 1.59 11.71 5.45
N ILE A 61 1.56 12.18 4.20
CA ILE A 61 1.04 13.51 3.85
C ILE A 61 -0.44 13.62 4.24
N THR A 62 -1.23 12.58 3.96
CA THR A 62 -2.65 12.55 4.31
C THR A 62 -2.85 12.67 5.83
N ILE A 63 -2.07 11.96 6.64
CA ILE A 63 -2.10 12.06 8.11
C ILE A 63 -1.81 13.48 8.58
N ILE A 64 -0.77 14.12 8.00
CA ILE A 64 -0.40 15.50 8.32
C ILE A 64 -1.53 16.47 7.97
N LEU A 65 -2.25 16.26 6.85
CA LEU A 65 -3.37 17.11 6.42
C LEU A 65 -4.67 16.90 7.21
N ILE A 66 -4.87 15.72 7.81
CA ILE A 66 -6.03 15.47 8.68
C ILE A 66 -5.94 16.31 9.95
N ALA A 67 -4.75 16.55 10.50
CA ALA A 67 -4.57 17.34 11.72
C ALA A 67 -5.13 18.79 11.63
N PRO A 68 -4.76 19.63 10.65
CA PRO A 68 -5.32 20.97 10.50
C PRO A 68 -6.81 20.94 10.17
N THR A 69 -7.28 19.93 9.41
CA THR A 69 -8.70 19.72 9.14
C THR A 69 -9.49 19.56 10.44
N ARG A 70 -8.99 18.74 11.38
CA ARG A 70 -9.64 18.57 12.70
C ARG A 70 -9.59 19.84 13.54
N ILE A 71 -8.45 20.52 13.57
CA ILE A 71 -8.31 21.78 14.32
C ILE A 71 -9.31 22.83 13.82
N LEU A 72 -9.47 22.96 12.51
CA LEU A 72 -10.47 23.86 11.92
C LEU A 72 -11.88 23.45 12.33
N VAL A 73 -12.25 22.17 12.19
CA VAL A 73 -13.59 21.68 12.56
C VAL A 73 -13.92 21.92 14.03
N ILE A 74 -12.97 21.73 14.94
CA ILE A 74 -13.12 21.99 16.39
C ILE A 74 -13.23 23.49 16.67
N LYS A 75 -12.33 24.31 16.10
CA LYS A 75 -12.30 25.76 16.35
C LYS A 75 -13.48 26.49 15.74
N LEU A 76 -14.14 25.94 14.72
CA LEU A 76 -15.25 26.63 14.07
C LEU A 76 -16.55 26.62 14.89
N GLY A 77 -16.68 25.79 15.94
CA GLY A 77 -17.67 25.89 17.04
C GLY A 77 -19.16 26.01 16.68
N SER A 78 -19.50 26.12 15.40
CA SER A 78 -20.81 26.49 14.85
C SER A 78 -21.36 25.42 13.91
N PHE A 79 -20.58 24.37 13.63
CA PHE A 79 -20.97 23.23 12.80
C PHE A 79 -21.88 22.24 13.54
N ASN A 80 -22.90 22.69 14.25
CA ASN A 80 -23.62 21.83 15.21
C ASN A 80 -24.31 20.59 14.61
N TYR A 81 -24.63 20.56 13.31
CA TYR A 81 -25.37 19.45 12.70
C TYR A 81 -24.46 18.33 12.14
N PHE A 82 -23.35 18.68 11.48
CA PHE A 82 -22.49 17.70 10.79
C PHE A 82 -21.12 17.49 11.45
N HIS A 83 -20.84 18.16 12.56
CA HIS A 83 -19.56 18.09 13.26
C HIS A 83 -19.25 16.69 13.80
N GLY A 84 -20.23 15.99 14.37
CA GLY A 84 -20.04 14.64 14.90
C GLY A 84 -19.66 13.63 13.82
N GLU A 85 -20.40 13.62 12.71
CA GLU A 85 -20.16 12.72 11.58
C GLU A 85 -18.80 12.99 10.93
N LEU A 86 -18.47 14.26 10.64
CA LEU A 86 -17.19 14.61 10.04
C LEU A 86 -16.01 14.23 10.95
N LEU A 87 -16.12 14.48 12.26
CA LEU A 87 -15.08 14.06 13.21
C LEU A 87 -14.93 12.55 13.28
N PHE A 88 -16.02 11.80 13.19
CA PHE A 88 -16.00 10.34 13.19
C PHE A 88 -15.34 9.79 11.91
N TYR A 89 -15.76 10.26 10.73
CA TYR A 89 -15.19 9.82 9.46
C TYR A 89 -13.72 10.20 9.30
N THR A 90 -13.34 11.41 9.74
CA THR A 90 -11.92 11.83 9.71
C THR A 90 -11.06 10.99 10.65
N MET A 91 -11.57 10.54 11.81
CA MET A 91 -10.84 9.62 12.70
C MET A 91 -10.69 8.23 12.11
N GLN A 92 -11.74 7.71 11.47
CA GLN A 92 -11.66 6.42 10.80
C GLN A 92 -10.67 6.47 9.63
N LEU A 93 -10.68 7.56 8.85
CA LEU A 93 -9.71 7.77 7.78
C LEU A 93 -8.28 7.88 8.35
N LEU A 94 -8.09 8.59 9.45
CA LEU A 94 -6.79 8.69 10.12
C LEU A 94 -6.28 7.31 10.56
N PHE A 95 -7.12 6.53 11.24
CA PHE A 95 -6.77 5.18 11.68
C PHE A 95 -6.44 4.27 10.50
N LEU A 96 -7.21 4.39 9.41
CA LEU A 96 -6.97 3.64 8.18
C LEU A 96 -5.62 4.03 7.56
N MET A 97 -5.32 5.32 7.43
CA MET A 97 -4.03 5.79 6.89
C MET A 97 -2.85 5.34 7.76
N MET A 98 -2.97 5.39 9.08
CA MET A 98 -1.98 4.85 10.02
C MET A 98 -1.79 3.34 9.85
N SER A 99 -2.88 2.59 9.65
CA SER A 99 -2.82 1.16 9.41
C SER A 99 -2.16 0.84 8.06
N THR A 100 -2.46 1.62 7.01
CA THR A 100 -1.83 1.46 5.69
C THR A 100 -0.33 1.75 5.74
N SER A 101 0.09 2.79 6.46
CA SER A 101 1.51 3.14 6.59
C SER A 101 2.28 2.10 7.41
N ALA A 102 1.69 1.57 8.48
CA ALA A 102 2.25 0.46 9.26
C ALA A 102 2.40 -0.80 8.40
N LEU A 103 1.36 -1.20 7.66
CA LEU A 103 1.40 -2.36 6.75
C LEU A 103 2.42 -2.16 5.62
N ALA A 104 2.53 -0.96 5.05
CA ALA A 104 3.53 -0.64 4.04
C ALA A 104 4.95 -0.78 4.60
N THR A 105 5.17 -0.30 5.83
CA THR A 105 6.46 -0.41 6.54
C THR A 105 6.81 -1.86 6.82
N ILE A 106 5.87 -2.65 7.36
CA ILE A 106 6.07 -4.08 7.62
C ILE A 106 6.40 -4.81 6.32
N ASN A 107 5.69 -4.52 5.22
CA ASN A 107 5.94 -5.14 3.91
C ASN A 107 7.30 -4.75 3.28
N LEU A 108 7.89 -3.63 3.69
CA LEU A 108 9.23 -3.21 3.27
C LEU A 108 10.32 -3.94 4.05
N ILE A 109 10.10 -4.19 5.35
CA ILE A 109 11.07 -4.82 6.25
C ILE A 109 11.00 -6.35 6.15
N TRP A 110 9.79 -6.91 6.12
CA TRP A 110 9.53 -8.35 6.15
C TRP A 110 8.71 -8.78 4.94
N ASN A 111 9.10 -9.91 4.34
CA ASN A 111 8.28 -10.64 3.37
C ASN A 111 7.02 -11.22 4.03
N PHE A 112 5.96 -10.42 4.06
CA PHE A 112 4.66 -10.80 4.60
C PHE A 112 3.92 -11.79 3.66
N PRO A 113 3.11 -12.73 4.19
CA PRO A 113 2.37 -13.70 3.38
C PRO A 113 1.48 -13.02 2.33
N ILE A 114 1.54 -13.52 1.08
CA ILE A 114 0.89 -12.87 -0.06
C ILE A 114 -0.65 -12.81 0.07
N PHE A 115 -1.27 -13.84 0.67
CA PHE A 115 -2.73 -13.89 0.87
C PHE A 115 -3.22 -12.83 1.85
N LEU A 116 -2.53 -12.66 2.98
CA LEU A 116 -2.89 -11.62 3.95
C LEU A 116 -2.78 -10.24 3.30
N ASN A 117 -1.73 -10.04 2.51
CA ASN A 117 -1.50 -8.83 1.74
C ASN A 117 -2.64 -8.52 0.74
N ILE A 118 -3.15 -9.52 0.02
CA ILE A 118 -4.31 -9.40 -0.87
C ILE A 118 -5.57 -9.00 -0.08
N ILE A 119 -5.83 -9.66 1.06
CA ILE A 119 -6.99 -9.34 1.92
C ILE A 119 -6.91 -7.89 2.42
N PHE A 120 -5.73 -7.47 2.88
CA PHE A 120 -5.53 -6.09 3.34
C PHE A 120 -5.70 -5.06 2.23
N ASP A 121 -5.19 -5.32 1.01
CA ASP A 121 -5.40 -4.40 -0.12
C ASP A 121 -6.89 -4.24 -0.42
N VAL A 122 -7.64 -5.35 -0.53
CA VAL A 122 -9.09 -5.32 -0.78
C VAL A 122 -9.82 -4.57 0.33
N TYR A 123 -9.48 -4.85 1.60
CA TYR A 123 -10.07 -4.18 2.76
C TYR A 123 -9.80 -2.67 2.73
N ILE A 124 -8.56 -2.25 2.47
CA ILE A 124 -8.17 -0.84 2.42
C ILE A 124 -8.90 -0.12 1.29
N ILE A 125 -8.90 -0.69 0.08
CA ILE A 125 -9.60 -0.11 -1.09
C ILE A 125 -11.08 0.05 -0.77
N TYR A 126 -11.73 -1.01 -0.28
CA TYR A 126 -13.14 -0.98 0.09
C TYR A 126 -13.44 0.10 1.13
N GLN A 127 -12.67 0.16 2.22
CA GLN A 127 -12.86 1.17 3.27
C GLN A 127 -12.66 2.58 2.73
N ILE A 128 -11.63 2.86 1.93
CA ILE A 128 -11.43 4.18 1.35
C ILE A 128 -12.61 4.54 0.43
N CYS A 129 -13.03 3.65 -0.46
CA CYS A 129 -14.14 3.89 -1.38
C CYS A 129 -15.46 4.16 -0.65
N VAL A 130 -15.82 3.33 0.34
CA VAL A 130 -17.04 3.53 1.14
C VAL A 130 -17.00 4.86 1.87
N ARG A 131 -15.88 5.22 2.49
CA ARG A 131 -15.76 6.48 3.23
C ARG A 131 -15.80 7.69 2.29
N MET A 132 -15.21 7.59 1.09
CA MET A 132 -15.32 8.65 0.09
C MET A 132 -16.73 8.84 -0.43
N LEU A 133 -17.47 7.75 -0.63
CA LEU A 133 -18.87 7.80 -1.05
C LEU A 133 -19.78 8.39 0.04
N VAL A 134 -19.36 8.30 1.32
CA VAL A 134 -20.08 8.85 2.47
C VAL A 134 -19.58 10.25 2.88
N LEU A 135 -18.42 10.68 2.39
CA LEU A 135 -17.91 12.05 2.53
C LEU A 135 -18.59 13.15 1.67
N PRO A 136 -19.56 12.94 0.74
CA PRO A 136 -20.05 14.02 -0.13
C PRO A 136 -20.96 15.03 0.55
N ALA A 137 -21.10 15.01 1.88
CA ALA A 137 -21.42 16.22 2.62
C ALA A 137 -20.18 17.15 2.65
N LEU A 138 -19.70 17.56 1.46
CA LEU A 138 -18.72 18.64 1.36
C LEU A 138 -19.28 19.82 2.16
N PRO A 139 -18.46 20.43 3.04
CA PRO A 139 -18.92 21.56 3.84
C PRO A 139 -19.52 22.60 2.90
N ASN A 140 -20.79 22.95 3.10
CA ASN A 140 -21.49 23.93 2.28
C ASN A 140 -21.84 25.16 3.12
N GLU A 141 -22.43 26.18 2.51
CA GLU A 141 -22.77 27.42 3.21
C GLU A 141 -23.71 27.22 4.42
N TYR A 142 -24.49 26.13 4.45
CA TYR A 142 -25.36 25.80 5.60
C TYR A 142 -24.57 25.37 6.83
N TRP A 143 -23.32 24.92 6.66
CA TRP A 143 -22.43 24.61 7.78
C TRP A 143 -22.07 25.88 8.57
N CYS A 144 -22.04 27.05 7.92
CA CYS A 144 -21.79 28.33 8.57
C CYS A 144 -23.03 28.96 9.21
N ARG A 145 -24.19 28.31 9.17
CA ARG A 145 -25.43 28.83 9.78
C ARG A 145 -25.66 28.17 11.14
N PRO A 146 -25.94 28.96 12.20
CA PRO A 146 -26.41 28.39 13.46
C PRO A 146 -27.79 27.74 13.26
N ILE A 147 -28.16 26.80 14.15
CA ILE A 147 -29.43 26.05 14.08
C ILE A 147 -30.65 26.99 13.99
N ASN A 148 -30.58 28.16 14.65
CA ASN A 148 -31.58 29.22 14.58
C ASN A 148 -30.92 30.52 14.08
N PRO A 149 -30.81 30.74 12.77
CA PRO A 149 -30.15 31.92 12.23
C PRO A 149 -31.02 33.17 12.42
N PRO A 150 -30.49 34.28 12.97
CA PRO A 150 -31.13 35.57 12.79
C PRO A 150 -31.14 35.96 11.30
N PRO A 151 -32.06 36.84 10.86
CA PRO A 151 -32.28 37.14 9.43
C PRO A 151 -31.06 37.70 8.69
N ILE A 152 -30.04 38.18 9.41
CA ILE A 152 -28.76 38.64 8.86
C ILE A 152 -27.64 37.99 9.67
N PHE A 153 -27.34 36.71 9.42
CA PHE A 153 -26.20 36.04 10.04
C PHE A 153 -25.32 35.39 8.98
N ARG A 154 -24.40 36.18 8.44
CA ARG A 154 -23.26 35.68 7.67
C ARG A 154 -22.02 36.42 8.14
N LYS A 155 -21.21 35.78 8.99
CA LYS A 155 -19.91 36.31 9.36
C LYS A 155 -18.92 36.00 8.23
N PRO A 156 -18.26 37.00 7.61
CA PRO A 156 -17.33 36.77 6.51
C PRO A 156 -16.15 35.87 6.90
N GLU A 157 -15.80 35.83 8.19
CA GLU A 157 -14.81 34.90 8.72
C GLU A 157 -15.17 33.42 8.56
N CYS A 158 -16.47 33.09 8.52
CA CYS A 158 -16.90 31.70 8.35
C CYS A 158 -16.71 31.23 6.91
N ASP A 159 -17.02 32.07 5.92
CA ASP A 159 -16.86 31.75 4.51
C ASP A 159 -15.39 31.48 4.15
N ALA A 160 -14.45 32.31 4.66
CA ALA A 160 -13.02 32.10 4.43
C ALA A 160 -12.51 30.78 5.04
N LYS A 161 -12.99 30.44 6.24
CA LYS A 161 -12.62 29.18 6.92
C LYS A 161 -13.29 27.96 6.27
N LEU A 162 -14.52 28.11 5.77
CA LEU A 162 -15.24 27.08 5.02
C LEU A 162 -14.48 26.74 3.73
N LEU A 163 -14.03 27.76 3.00
CA LEU A 163 -13.21 27.57 1.80
C LEU A 163 -11.90 26.85 2.14
N ALA A 164 -11.21 27.26 3.21
CA ALA A 164 -10.00 26.57 3.66
C ALA A 164 -10.26 25.10 4.02
N LEU A 165 -11.39 24.81 4.67
CA LEU A 165 -11.80 23.44 5.00
C LEU A 165 -12.11 22.61 3.75
N GLN A 166 -12.83 23.17 2.78
CA GLN A 166 -13.12 22.52 1.50
C GLN A 166 -11.84 22.18 0.74
N ILE A 167 -10.88 23.11 0.67
CA ILE A 167 -9.59 22.89 0.02
C ILE A 167 -8.82 21.77 0.72
N LEU A 168 -8.69 21.82 2.05
CA LEU A 168 -8.02 20.78 2.83
C LEU A 168 -8.66 19.41 2.66
N LEU A 169 -9.99 19.34 2.74
CA LEU A 169 -10.73 18.10 2.57
C LEU A 169 -10.59 17.55 1.15
N GLY A 170 -10.58 18.44 0.13
CA GLY A 170 -10.29 18.09 -1.25
C GLY A 170 -8.91 17.45 -1.41
N PHE A 171 -7.87 18.00 -0.79
CA PHE A 171 -6.54 17.38 -0.78
C PHE A 171 -6.50 16.04 -0.05
N VAL A 172 -7.17 15.93 1.10
CA VAL A 172 -7.27 14.68 1.86
C VAL A 172 -7.96 13.60 1.03
N ILE A 173 -9.08 13.92 0.37
CA ILE A 173 -9.78 13.00 -0.54
C ILE A 173 -8.88 12.64 -1.73
N GLY A 174 -8.25 13.62 -2.36
CA GLY A 174 -7.36 13.38 -3.51
C GLY A 174 -6.21 12.42 -3.18
N LEU A 175 -5.51 12.66 -2.07
CA LEU A 175 -4.41 11.79 -1.64
C LEU A 175 -4.87 10.43 -1.16
N ALA A 176 -6.00 10.34 -0.47
CA ALA A 176 -6.59 9.07 -0.10
C ALA A 176 -6.96 8.24 -1.35
N SER A 177 -7.38 8.88 -2.45
CA SER A 177 -7.68 8.21 -3.72
C SER A 177 -6.40 7.67 -4.35
N VAL A 178 -5.29 8.42 -4.28
CA VAL A 178 -3.97 7.96 -4.72
C VAL A 178 -3.53 6.72 -3.92
N VAL A 179 -3.75 6.71 -2.59
CA VAL A 179 -3.48 5.53 -1.75
C VAL A 179 -4.34 4.33 -2.18
N ALA A 180 -5.65 4.52 -2.39
CA ALA A 180 -6.53 3.44 -2.85
C ALA A 180 -6.12 2.89 -4.22
N LEU A 181 -5.81 3.76 -5.18
CA LEU A 181 -5.31 3.38 -6.49
C LEU A 181 -3.96 2.64 -6.39
N GLY A 182 -3.08 3.09 -5.50
CA GLY A 182 -1.81 2.40 -5.23
C GLY A 182 -2.03 0.97 -4.74
N HIS A 183 -2.94 0.77 -3.79
CA HIS A 183 -3.32 -0.56 -3.33
C HIS A 183 -4.00 -1.39 -4.42
N LEU A 184 -4.80 -0.77 -5.29
CA LEU A 184 -5.42 -1.46 -6.44
C LEU A 184 -4.35 -1.98 -7.41
N VAL A 185 -3.33 -1.18 -7.71
CA VAL A 185 -2.23 -1.61 -8.57
C VAL A 185 -1.41 -2.72 -7.89
N LEU A 186 -1.14 -2.62 -6.58
CA LEU A 186 -0.49 -3.69 -5.82
C LEU A 186 -1.30 -5.00 -5.86
N LEU A 187 -2.62 -4.90 -5.70
CA LEU A 187 -3.53 -6.02 -5.76
C LEU A 187 -3.45 -6.72 -7.12
N VAL A 188 -3.51 -5.97 -8.22
CA VAL A 188 -3.39 -6.52 -9.58
C VAL A 188 -2.03 -7.21 -9.77
N LEU A 189 -0.93 -6.57 -9.37
CA LEU A 189 0.42 -7.14 -9.45
C LEU A 189 0.53 -8.44 -8.65
N ARG A 190 -0.07 -8.49 -7.45
CA ARG A 190 -0.07 -9.68 -6.59
C ARG A 190 -0.88 -10.82 -7.22
N ASN A 191 -2.04 -10.54 -7.80
CA ASN A 191 -2.85 -11.55 -8.50
C ASN A 191 -2.11 -12.14 -9.69
N ILE A 192 -1.50 -11.31 -10.55
CA ILE A 192 -0.69 -11.77 -11.68
C ILE A 192 0.46 -12.67 -11.20
N ALA A 193 1.11 -12.31 -10.09
CA ALA A 193 2.19 -13.11 -9.52
C ALA A 193 1.70 -14.47 -8.99
N VAL A 194 0.53 -14.52 -8.35
CA VAL A 194 -0.11 -15.76 -7.88
C VAL A 194 -0.48 -16.68 -9.06
N GLU A 195 -1.04 -16.13 -10.14
CA GLU A 195 -1.39 -16.89 -11.34
C GLU A 195 -0.15 -17.49 -12.01
N ARG A 196 0.89 -16.68 -12.21
CA ARG A 196 2.14 -17.13 -12.86
C ARG A 196 2.86 -18.20 -12.07
N THR A 197 2.86 -18.10 -10.75
CA THR A 197 3.54 -19.08 -9.90
C THR A 197 2.72 -20.34 -9.66
N LYS A 198 1.51 -20.42 -10.25
CA LYS A 198 0.60 -21.57 -10.17
C LYS A 198 0.50 -22.08 -8.73
N PHE A 199 0.45 -21.17 -7.76
CA PHE A 199 0.47 -21.51 -6.33
C PHE A 199 -0.61 -22.55 -6.00
N TRP A 200 -1.77 -22.44 -6.65
CA TRP A 200 -2.90 -23.37 -6.55
C TRP A 200 -2.62 -24.81 -7.01
N ARG A 201 -1.59 -25.04 -7.84
CA ARG A 201 -1.17 -26.39 -8.25
C ARG A 201 -0.28 -27.09 -7.22
N ARG A 202 0.24 -26.37 -6.22
CA ARG A 202 0.90 -27.00 -5.05
C ARG A 202 -0.18 -27.46 -4.06
N THR A 203 -0.85 -28.56 -4.39
CA THR A 203 -1.62 -29.34 -3.43
C THR A 203 -0.66 -29.94 -2.40
N GLY A 204 -0.53 -29.31 -1.23
CA GLY A 204 0.12 -29.93 -0.05
C GLY A 204 1.24 -29.16 0.65
N ALA A 205 1.73 -28.04 0.11
CA ALA A 205 2.82 -27.27 0.73
C ALA A 205 2.34 -25.87 1.13
N TRP A 206 1.44 -25.78 2.09
CA TRP A 206 1.36 -24.57 2.89
C TRP A 206 2.70 -24.45 3.65
N PRO A 207 3.36 -23.28 3.70
CA PRO A 207 4.62 -23.08 4.42
C PRO A 207 4.41 -23.06 5.95
N PHE A 208 3.34 -23.69 6.44
CA PHE A 208 3.33 -24.12 7.82
C PHE A 208 4.29 -25.30 7.89
N PRO A 209 5.35 -25.23 8.72
CA PRO A 209 6.12 -26.43 9.00
C PRO A 209 5.11 -27.51 9.40
N PRO A 210 5.21 -28.74 8.87
CA PRO A 210 4.43 -29.86 9.36
C PRO A 210 4.95 -30.15 10.78
N GLY A 211 4.54 -29.32 11.73
CA GLY A 211 4.63 -29.63 13.14
C GLY A 211 3.69 -30.81 13.33
N GLN A 212 4.26 -32.01 13.37
CA GLN A 212 3.57 -33.14 13.97
C GLN A 212 3.21 -32.70 15.39
N ILE A 213 1.93 -32.43 15.62
CA ILE A 213 1.41 -32.23 16.97
C ILE A 213 1.36 -33.63 17.58
N THR A 214 2.48 -34.09 18.13
CA THR A 214 2.52 -35.34 18.89
C THR A 214 1.89 -35.09 20.26
N CYS A 215 0.60 -35.41 20.39
CA CYS A 215 -0.07 -35.48 21.68
C CYS A 215 0.33 -36.79 22.37
N GLU A 216 1.42 -36.78 23.15
CA GLU A 216 1.72 -37.87 24.06
C GLU A 216 0.79 -37.77 25.29
N VAL A 217 -0.14 -38.71 25.42
CA VAL A 217 -0.96 -38.87 26.62
C VAL A 217 -0.26 -39.87 27.53
N SER A 218 0.43 -39.38 28.56
CA SER A 218 0.98 -40.23 29.62
C SER A 218 -0.11 -40.52 30.66
N ILE A 219 -0.61 -41.75 30.69
CA ILE A 219 -1.45 -42.25 31.78
C ILE A 219 -0.51 -42.85 32.82
N LYS A 220 -0.34 -42.17 33.96
CA LYS A 220 0.26 -42.79 35.16
C LYS A 220 -0.80 -43.67 35.82
N ALA A 221 -0.53 -44.97 35.88
CA ALA A 221 -1.23 -45.92 36.74
C ALA A 221 -0.72 -45.81 38.19
#